data_AF-A0A353M0Z1-F1
#
_entry.id   AF-A0A353M0Z1-F1
#
_cell.length_a   1.000
_cell.length_b   1.000
_cell.length_c   1.000
_cell.angle_alpha   90.00
_cell.angle_beta   90.00
_cell.angle_gamma   90.00
#
_symmetry.space_group_name_H-M   'P 1'
#
loop_
_entity.id
_entity.type
_entity.pdbx_description
1 polymer ?
#
loop_
_entity_poly.entity_id
_entity_poly.type
_entity_poly.pdbx_seq_one_letter_code
_entity_poly.pdbx_strand_id
1 'polypeptide(L)'
;MFLMLRRRLFVQLTFLVLFMALTSLARGQMFSERLVEYQRERTYLEYLEHVGECTRPDREIVIPGAAYSGSDDFVSLASLPGYDGVAVVSPETGYLEWNVDIEEPGLYNIAVYYYPLPGKDAIIERELMINGERPFAGSRFLQFRRMWKDAGPFLVDVLGNEIRSPQMEDPRWLEQPFADNLGYAQEPYQFCFERGVNTLRLISRTEPMAIGYLKVYQEETPPDYSQALSEYRAQGFAEAEDVFLKTQGEHSTLRSDSTLFPIADYGDPTLEPYHPAEIRLNTIGGNRFNRPGQWIAWEFEVPSDGLYKIAIKSSQGVIGTYSNRKVLIDGETPFAELNSIKFPYSSGYQMTVLGDSQTGEPYLIPLSKGRHELRLEVVLGDLSDVLRIAEDSLYELNTIYRRIIMITSGNPDPRRSYELARKLPDVMERIRKQARIFEGLVSDFAAVTGMEGGHTGILKQQAHLLKRMGDDPETIPRLLSEYRDNISAIGSWIFSTREQPLQIDYILVTSPDAALPEATASLGERIGHEFRALAASFTHDYTLIGDLPGGKGAEDREPLT
;
A
#
# COMPACT_ATOMS: atom_id res chain seq x y z
N MET A 1 -48.76 -70.11 -7.10
CA MET A 1 -48.19 -69.41 -5.92
C MET A 1 -46.86 -68.72 -6.23
N PHE A 2 -45.88 -69.40 -6.86
CA PHE A 2 -44.56 -68.84 -7.21
C PHE A 2 -44.58 -67.60 -8.14
N LEU A 3 -45.52 -67.53 -9.09
CA LEU A 3 -45.60 -66.42 -10.05
C LEU A 3 -46.05 -65.09 -9.41
N MET A 4 -46.95 -65.16 -8.41
CA MET A 4 -47.42 -63.97 -7.67
C MET A 4 -46.33 -63.40 -6.76
N LEU A 5 -45.49 -64.26 -6.18
CA LEU A 5 -44.40 -63.84 -5.30
C LEU A 5 -43.32 -63.07 -6.08
N ARG A 6 -42.94 -63.55 -7.28
CA ARG A 6 -42.00 -62.84 -8.17
C ARG A 6 -42.52 -61.47 -8.60
N ARG A 7 -43.81 -61.36 -8.90
CA ARG A 7 -44.41 -60.09 -9.34
C ARG A 7 -44.45 -59.05 -8.22
N ARG A 8 -44.71 -59.46 -6.98
CA ARG A 8 -44.63 -58.58 -5.80
C ARG A 8 -43.20 -58.13 -5.50
N LEU A 9 -42.23 -59.05 -5.60
CA LEU A 9 -40.82 -58.72 -5.36
C LEU A 9 -40.29 -57.73 -6.40
N PHE A 10 -40.67 -57.91 -7.68
CA PHE A 10 -40.26 -57.01 -8.77
C PHE A 10 -40.85 -55.60 -8.58
N VAL A 11 -42.14 -55.50 -8.22
CA VAL A 11 -42.78 -54.19 -7.96
C VAL A 11 -42.14 -53.48 -6.77
N GLN A 12 -41.81 -54.21 -5.69
CA GLN A 12 -41.11 -53.63 -4.54
C GLN A 12 -39.69 -53.16 -4.88
N LEU A 13 -38.94 -53.93 -5.68
CA LEU A 13 -37.61 -53.52 -6.14
C LEU A 13 -37.69 -52.26 -7.02
N THR A 14 -38.71 -52.17 -7.88
CA THR A 14 -38.89 -51.02 -8.77
C THR A 14 -39.23 -49.76 -7.98
N PHE A 15 -40.08 -49.89 -6.95
CA PHE A 15 -40.37 -48.79 -6.02
C PHE A 15 -39.14 -48.34 -5.23
N LEU A 16 -38.30 -49.28 -4.79
CA LEU A 16 -37.08 -48.97 -4.06
C LEU A 16 -36.07 -48.22 -4.94
N VAL A 17 -35.89 -48.64 -6.19
CA VAL A 17 -35.01 -47.98 -7.16
C VAL A 17 -35.54 -46.59 -7.51
N LEU A 18 -36.86 -46.45 -7.70
CA LEU A 18 -37.48 -45.15 -7.98
C LEU A 18 -37.33 -44.19 -6.79
N PHE A 19 -37.48 -44.70 -5.56
CA PHE A 19 -37.31 -43.92 -4.33
C PHE A 19 -35.84 -43.52 -4.10
N MET A 20 -34.88 -44.40 -4.39
CA MET A 20 -33.45 -44.05 -4.38
C MET A 20 -33.11 -43.03 -5.47
N ALA A 21 -33.69 -43.13 -6.67
CA ALA A 21 -33.49 -42.16 -7.73
C ALA A 21 -34.06 -40.78 -7.34
N LEU A 22 -35.29 -40.73 -6.82
CA LEU A 22 -35.94 -39.51 -6.32
C LEU A 22 -35.18 -38.86 -5.15
N THR A 23 -34.67 -39.66 -4.21
CA THR A 23 -33.85 -39.13 -3.12
C THR A 23 -32.48 -38.66 -3.62
N SER A 24 -31.86 -39.31 -4.61
CA SER A 24 -30.61 -38.83 -5.23
C SER A 24 -30.81 -37.54 -6.04
N LEU A 25 -31.95 -37.39 -6.72
CA LEU A 25 -32.34 -36.18 -7.44
C LEU A 25 -32.65 -35.04 -6.47
N ALA A 26 -33.35 -35.31 -5.37
CA ALA A 26 -33.61 -34.32 -4.32
C ALA A 26 -32.32 -33.93 -3.58
N ARG A 27 -31.39 -34.87 -3.34
CA ARG A 27 -30.05 -34.58 -2.78
C ARG A 27 -29.19 -33.80 -3.77
N GLY A 28 -29.26 -34.13 -5.06
CA GLY A 28 -28.58 -33.41 -6.13
C GLY A 28 -29.14 -31.99 -6.33
N GLN A 29 -30.44 -31.79 -6.18
CA GLN A 29 -31.07 -30.46 -6.17
C GLN A 29 -30.74 -29.67 -4.90
N MET A 30 -30.78 -30.27 -3.71
CA MET A 30 -30.32 -29.60 -2.47
C MET A 30 -28.81 -29.26 -2.51
N PHE A 31 -28.00 -30.11 -3.13
CA PHE A 31 -26.57 -29.85 -3.31
C PHE A 31 -26.30 -28.81 -4.41
N SER A 32 -27.19 -28.69 -5.40
CA SER A 32 -27.17 -27.63 -6.42
C SER A 32 -27.74 -26.30 -5.91
N GLU A 33 -28.62 -26.31 -4.89
CA GLU A 33 -29.16 -25.12 -4.22
C GLU A 33 -28.23 -24.57 -3.14
N ARG A 34 -27.30 -25.38 -2.62
CA ARG A 34 -26.00 -24.85 -2.16
C ARG A 34 -25.20 -24.46 -3.40
N LEU A 35 -25.68 -23.38 -4.01
CA LEU A 35 -24.95 -22.54 -4.94
C LEU A 35 -23.49 -22.50 -4.47
N VAL A 36 -22.55 -22.57 -5.42
CA VAL A 36 -21.17 -22.13 -5.16
C VAL A 36 -21.26 -20.62 -4.88
N GLU A 37 -21.75 -20.30 -3.70
CA GLU A 37 -21.76 -18.97 -3.14
C GLU A 37 -20.29 -18.69 -2.94
N TYR A 38 -19.75 -17.82 -3.79
CA TYR A 38 -18.41 -17.30 -3.61
C TYR A 38 -18.36 -16.71 -2.20
N GLN A 39 -17.79 -17.47 -1.26
CA GLN A 39 -17.58 -17.00 0.09
C GLN A 39 -16.35 -16.10 0.03
N ARG A 40 -16.61 -14.79 0.16
CA ARG A 40 -15.56 -13.80 0.35
C ARG A 40 -14.73 -14.23 1.56
N GLU A 41 -13.41 -14.27 1.39
CA GLU A 41 -12.51 -14.46 2.54
C GLU A 41 -12.74 -13.34 3.56
N ARG A 42 -12.68 -13.68 4.84
CA ARG A 42 -12.89 -12.73 5.94
C ARG A 42 -11.86 -11.59 5.87
N THR A 43 -12.30 -10.36 6.02
CA THR A 43 -11.43 -9.18 6.11
C THR A 43 -10.79 -9.04 7.50
N TYR A 44 -9.78 -8.17 7.64
CA TYR A 44 -9.15 -7.94 8.94
C TYR A 44 -10.11 -7.32 9.97
N LEU A 45 -10.97 -6.39 9.58
CA LEU A 45 -11.97 -5.82 10.49
C LEU A 45 -13.01 -6.85 10.92
N GLU A 46 -13.53 -7.65 9.99
CA GLU A 46 -14.45 -8.75 10.33
C GLU A 46 -13.78 -9.78 11.26
N TYR A 47 -12.45 -9.95 11.15
CA TYR A 47 -11.68 -10.77 12.08
C TYR A 47 -11.63 -10.15 13.48
N LEU A 48 -11.31 -8.87 13.62
CA LEU A 48 -11.32 -8.18 14.92
C LEU A 48 -12.71 -8.15 15.55
N GLU A 49 -13.76 -7.88 14.76
CA GLU A 49 -15.16 -7.91 15.23
C GLU A 49 -15.58 -9.30 15.73
N HIS A 50 -15.12 -10.37 15.06
CA HIS A 50 -15.43 -11.74 15.46
C HIS A 50 -14.69 -12.18 16.73
N VAL A 51 -13.45 -11.74 16.89
CA VAL A 51 -12.63 -11.99 18.08
C VAL A 51 -13.17 -11.22 19.29
N GLY A 52 -13.81 -10.07 19.07
CA GLY A 52 -14.45 -9.27 20.12
C GLY A 52 -13.44 -8.58 21.04
N GLU A 53 -13.87 -8.23 22.26
CA GLU A 53 -12.98 -7.63 23.27
C GLU A 53 -12.00 -8.69 23.82
N CYS A 54 -10.83 -8.80 23.18
CA CYS A 54 -9.71 -9.56 23.68
C CYS A 54 -8.72 -8.66 24.43
N THR A 55 -8.09 -9.22 25.46
CA THR A 55 -6.95 -8.58 26.14
C THR A 55 -5.80 -8.35 25.17
N ARG A 56 -4.99 -7.34 25.43
CA ARG A 56 -3.74 -7.02 24.72
C ARG A 56 -2.58 -7.12 25.70
N PRO A 57 -2.08 -8.34 25.98
CA PRO A 57 -1.05 -8.52 27.00
C PRO A 57 0.26 -7.88 26.55
N ASP A 58 0.89 -7.14 27.46
CA ASP A 58 2.20 -6.55 27.25
C ASP A 58 3.29 -7.61 27.52
N ARG A 59 3.46 -8.52 26.56
CA ARG A 59 4.43 -9.62 26.60
C ARG A 59 5.15 -9.73 25.29
N GLU A 60 6.46 -9.94 25.37
CA GLU A 60 7.30 -10.25 24.21
C GLU A 60 7.80 -11.69 24.28
N ILE A 61 7.65 -12.42 23.17
CA ILE A 61 8.10 -13.79 22.99
C ILE A 61 8.90 -13.87 21.69
N VAL A 62 10.20 -14.15 21.80
CA VAL A 62 11.10 -14.31 20.66
C VAL A 62 11.34 -15.79 20.38
N ILE A 63 11.06 -16.20 19.15
CA ILE A 63 11.16 -17.58 18.67
C ILE A 63 12.31 -17.64 17.65
N PRO A 64 13.44 -18.28 17.98
CA PRO A 64 14.55 -18.42 17.03
C PRO A 64 14.10 -19.11 15.75
N GLY A 65 14.51 -18.58 14.59
CA GLY A 65 14.16 -19.13 13.28
C GLY A 65 14.58 -20.59 13.15
N ALA A 66 15.78 -20.94 13.62
CA ALA A 66 16.29 -22.31 13.63
C ALA A 66 15.50 -23.28 14.54
N ALA A 67 14.61 -22.79 15.42
CA ALA A 67 13.76 -23.61 16.30
C ALA A 67 12.42 -24.00 15.64
N TYR A 68 12.39 -24.10 14.31
CA TYR A 68 11.20 -24.53 13.57
C TYR A 68 10.80 -25.97 13.97
N SER A 69 9.49 -26.21 14.06
CA SER A 69 8.87 -27.48 14.43
C SER A 69 8.42 -28.30 13.22
N GLY A 70 8.27 -27.68 12.05
CA GLY A 70 7.84 -28.36 10.82
C GLY A 70 8.24 -27.64 9.54
N SER A 71 8.41 -28.42 8.47
CA SER A 71 8.63 -27.94 7.09
C SER A 71 8.09 -28.98 6.10
N ASP A 72 7.84 -28.58 4.85
CA ASP A 72 7.48 -29.51 3.77
C ASP A 72 8.69 -30.28 3.21
N ASP A 73 9.82 -29.60 3.08
CA ASP A 73 11.08 -30.15 2.56
C ASP A 73 12.26 -29.88 3.51
N PHE A 74 13.43 -30.41 3.15
CA PHE A 74 14.68 -30.12 3.87
C PHE A 74 14.99 -28.63 3.80
N VAL A 75 15.20 -28.02 4.97
CA VAL A 75 15.51 -26.60 5.09
C VAL A 75 16.94 -26.39 5.57
N SER A 76 17.69 -25.55 4.86
CA SER A 76 19.06 -25.22 5.24
C SER A 76 19.11 -24.17 6.36
N LEU A 77 20.09 -24.30 7.23
CA LEU A 77 20.46 -23.28 8.21
C LEU A 77 21.60 -22.42 7.65
N ALA A 78 21.55 -21.13 7.91
CA ALA A 78 22.53 -20.16 7.43
C ALA A 78 23.09 -19.32 8.58
N SER A 79 24.41 -19.15 8.59
CA SER A 79 25.10 -18.14 9.38
C SER A 79 25.44 -16.98 8.44
N LEU A 80 24.73 -15.86 8.61
CA LEU A 80 24.87 -14.68 7.75
C LEU A 80 25.55 -13.55 8.53
N PRO A 81 26.35 -12.70 7.87
CA PRO A 81 26.95 -11.54 8.51
C PRO A 81 25.91 -10.64 9.20
N GLY A 82 26.27 -10.09 10.35
CA GLY A 82 25.40 -9.17 11.11
C GLY A 82 24.35 -9.83 12.01
N TYR A 83 24.32 -11.17 12.07
CA TYR A 83 23.50 -11.90 13.04
C TYR A 83 24.31 -13.01 13.70
N ASP A 84 24.45 -12.93 15.03
CA ASP A 84 25.24 -13.89 15.81
C ASP A 84 24.52 -15.24 15.98
N GLY A 85 23.23 -15.31 15.64
CA GLY A 85 22.42 -16.53 15.69
C GLY A 85 22.49 -17.37 14.43
N VAL A 86 21.74 -18.47 14.44
CA VAL A 86 21.54 -19.34 13.26
C VAL A 86 20.19 -19.03 12.65
N ALA A 87 20.19 -18.62 11.39
CA ALA A 87 18.99 -18.36 10.64
C ALA A 87 18.49 -19.62 9.94
N VAL A 88 17.19 -19.74 9.73
CA VAL A 88 16.59 -20.76 8.88
C VAL A 88 16.29 -20.15 7.50
N VAL A 89 16.63 -20.84 6.43
CA VAL A 89 16.34 -20.37 5.08
C VAL A 89 14.89 -20.70 4.73
N SER A 90 14.05 -19.69 4.56
CA SER A 90 12.73 -19.83 3.96
C SER A 90 12.85 -19.79 2.42
N PRO A 91 12.71 -20.92 1.71
CA PRO A 91 12.80 -20.98 0.24
C PRO A 91 11.67 -20.23 -0.47
N GLU A 92 11.68 -20.15 -1.81
CA GLU A 92 10.62 -19.49 -2.60
C GLU A 92 9.27 -20.23 -2.58
N THR A 93 9.27 -21.54 -2.28
CA THR A 93 8.07 -22.40 -2.15
C THR A 93 8.15 -23.25 -0.91
N GLY A 94 7.01 -23.65 -0.35
CA GLY A 94 6.93 -24.56 0.78
C GLY A 94 6.51 -23.87 2.06
N TYR A 95 6.83 -24.43 3.23
CA TYR A 95 6.48 -23.78 4.50
C TYR A 95 7.50 -24.03 5.61
N LEU A 96 7.50 -23.11 6.57
CA LEU A 96 8.15 -23.26 7.87
C LEU A 96 7.09 -23.07 8.96
N GLU A 97 7.14 -23.90 9.99
CA GLU A 97 6.24 -23.85 11.13
C GLU A 97 7.03 -23.78 12.43
N TRP A 98 6.51 -23.02 13.39
CA TRP A 98 7.03 -22.89 14.74
C TRP A 98 5.92 -23.10 15.76
N ASN A 99 6.31 -23.56 16.95
CA ASN A 99 5.43 -23.61 18.11
C ASN A 99 5.73 -22.42 19.03
N VAL A 100 4.69 -21.75 19.52
CA VAL A 100 4.80 -20.66 20.49
C VAL A 100 3.91 -20.97 21.69
N ASP A 101 4.46 -20.88 22.90
CA ASP A 101 3.70 -21.05 24.13
C ASP A 101 3.23 -19.69 24.65
N ILE A 102 1.91 -19.51 24.74
CA ILE A 102 1.26 -18.26 25.10
C ILE A 102 0.69 -18.38 26.51
N GLU A 103 1.25 -17.65 27.47
CA GLU A 103 0.79 -17.69 28.87
C GLU A 103 -0.57 -16.99 29.06
N GLU A 104 -0.71 -15.82 28.42
CA GLU A 104 -1.87 -14.95 28.53
C GLU A 104 -2.57 -14.88 27.15
N PRO A 105 -3.81 -15.39 27.02
CA PRO A 105 -4.53 -15.32 25.75
C PRO A 105 -4.84 -13.86 25.41
N GLY A 106 -4.92 -13.55 24.12
CA GLY A 106 -5.20 -12.18 23.68
C GLY A 106 -4.76 -11.89 22.27
N LEU A 107 -4.86 -10.61 21.90
CA LEU A 107 -4.35 -10.07 20.65
C LEU A 107 -2.88 -9.67 20.81
N TYR A 108 -2.07 -10.11 19.85
CA TYR A 108 -0.64 -9.81 19.76
C TYR A 108 -0.27 -9.41 18.33
N ASN A 109 0.77 -8.61 18.18
CA ASN A 109 1.45 -8.38 16.92
C ASN A 109 2.50 -9.47 16.67
N ILE A 110 2.84 -9.66 15.41
CA ILE A 110 3.93 -10.56 14.99
C ILE A 110 4.90 -9.76 14.12
N ALA A 111 6.18 -9.85 14.42
CA ALA A 111 7.26 -9.36 13.58
C ALA A 111 8.18 -10.51 13.18
N VAL A 112 8.85 -10.35 12.04
CA VAL A 112 9.91 -11.26 11.59
C VAL A 112 11.21 -10.48 11.46
N TYR A 113 12.28 -11.04 11.99
CA TYR A 113 13.63 -10.59 11.73
C TYR A 113 14.23 -11.43 10.62
N TYR A 114 14.43 -10.83 9.45
CA TYR A 114 14.80 -11.54 8.23
C TYR A 114 15.93 -10.86 7.46
N TYR A 115 16.54 -11.64 6.58
CA TYR A 115 17.57 -11.21 5.65
C TYR A 115 17.15 -11.65 4.23
N PRO A 116 16.96 -10.72 3.27
CA PRO A 116 16.69 -11.07 1.88
C PRO A 116 17.82 -11.89 1.27
N LEU A 117 17.51 -13.05 0.69
CA LEU A 117 18.50 -13.86 -0.02
C LEU A 117 18.49 -13.53 -1.53
N PRO A 118 19.57 -13.82 -2.27
CA PRO A 118 19.60 -13.64 -3.73
C PRO A 118 18.43 -14.36 -4.41
N GLY A 119 17.81 -13.69 -5.37
CA GLY A 119 16.52 -14.08 -5.93
C GLY A 119 16.30 -13.56 -7.35
N LYS A 120 15.05 -13.30 -7.73
CA LYS A 120 14.64 -12.73 -9.04
C LYS A 120 14.22 -11.27 -8.93
N ASP A 121 14.78 -10.56 -7.95
CA ASP A 121 14.55 -9.12 -7.70
C ASP A 121 13.10 -8.73 -7.38
N ALA A 122 12.21 -9.70 -7.11
CA ALA A 122 10.82 -9.44 -6.75
C ALA A 122 10.66 -9.16 -5.24
N ILE A 123 9.45 -8.78 -4.83
CA ILE A 123 9.07 -8.64 -3.43
C ILE A 123 8.97 -10.03 -2.80
N ILE A 124 9.46 -10.18 -1.57
CA ILE A 124 9.33 -11.42 -0.80
C ILE A 124 7.91 -11.50 -0.26
N GLU A 125 7.23 -12.63 -0.47
CA GLU A 125 5.86 -12.83 -0.01
C GLU A 125 5.71 -14.09 0.83
N ARG A 126 5.03 -13.97 1.98
CA ARG A 126 4.62 -15.10 2.80
C ARG A 126 3.13 -15.05 3.11
N GLU A 127 2.55 -16.22 3.26
CA GLU A 127 1.23 -16.39 3.88
C GLU A 127 1.43 -16.85 5.33
N LEU A 128 0.70 -16.24 6.27
CA LEU A 128 0.64 -16.67 7.66
C LEU A 128 -0.59 -17.55 7.90
N MET A 129 -0.38 -18.69 8.55
CA MET A 129 -1.42 -19.47 9.20
C MET A 129 -1.14 -19.57 10.70
N ILE A 130 -2.19 -19.53 11.50
CA ILE A 130 -2.14 -19.73 12.95
C ILE A 130 -3.04 -20.93 13.27
N ASN A 131 -2.51 -21.90 14.01
CA ASN A 131 -3.26 -23.12 14.41
C ASN A 131 -3.89 -23.87 13.22
N GLY A 132 -3.23 -23.82 12.06
CA GLY A 132 -3.69 -24.49 10.83
C GLY A 132 -4.78 -23.74 10.06
N GLU A 133 -5.16 -22.53 10.48
CA GLU A 133 -6.14 -21.68 9.79
C GLU A 133 -5.53 -20.36 9.33
N ARG A 134 -6.02 -19.82 8.21
CA ARG A 134 -5.67 -18.47 7.78
C ARG A 134 -6.54 -17.46 8.55
N PRO A 135 -5.96 -16.52 9.32
CA PRO A 135 -6.75 -15.61 10.14
C PRO A 135 -7.75 -14.75 9.35
N PHE A 136 -7.29 -14.15 8.25
CA PHE A 136 -8.06 -13.27 7.36
C PHE A 136 -7.35 -13.09 6.00
N ALA A 137 -8.02 -12.51 5.00
CA ALA A 137 -7.51 -12.40 3.63
C ALA A 137 -6.12 -11.74 3.52
N GLY A 138 -5.86 -10.68 4.29
CA GLY A 138 -4.58 -9.96 4.31
C GLY A 138 -3.38 -10.80 4.77
N SER A 139 -3.58 -11.82 5.61
CA SER A 139 -2.51 -12.74 6.03
C SER A 139 -1.98 -13.63 4.91
N ARG A 140 -2.63 -13.65 3.73
CA ARG A 140 -2.21 -14.42 2.55
C ARG A 140 -1.04 -13.81 1.78
N PHE A 141 -0.89 -12.48 1.82
CA PHE A 141 0.05 -11.74 0.99
C PHE A 141 0.89 -10.76 1.81
N LEU A 142 1.48 -11.25 2.90
CA LEU A 142 2.42 -10.46 3.69
C LEU A 142 3.66 -10.20 2.84
N GLN A 143 3.99 -8.92 2.64
CA GLN A 143 5.10 -8.48 1.79
C GLN A 143 6.29 -8.03 2.64
N PHE A 144 7.46 -8.57 2.33
CA PHE A 144 8.73 -8.23 2.97
C PHE A 144 9.63 -7.56 1.93
N ARG A 145 10.14 -6.38 2.28
CA ARG A 145 10.85 -5.52 1.35
C ARG A 145 12.31 -5.93 1.20
N ARG A 146 12.89 -5.58 0.06
CA ARG A 146 14.32 -5.70 -0.23
C ARG A 146 14.89 -4.30 -0.25
N MET A 147 16.15 -4.15 0.13
CA MET A 147 16.81 -2.86 0.22
C MET A 147 17.57 -2.59 -1.06
N TRP A 148 17.40 -1.39 -1.61
CA TRP A 148 18.04 -0.96 -2.84
C TRP A 148 18.82 0.33 -2.64
N LYS A 149 19.94 0.45 -3.35
CA LYS A 149 20.75 1.67 -3.44
C LYS A 149 21.34 1.83 -4.84
N ASP A 150 21.89 3.01 -5.11
CA ASP A 150 22.68 3.23 -6.31
C ASP A 150 23.98 2.40 -6.25
N ALA A 151 24.32 1.72 -7.35
CA ALA A 151 25.56 0.94 -7.46
C ALA A 151 26.84 1.82 -7.47
N GLY A 152 26.69 3.11 -7.72
CA GLY A 152 27.75 4.09 -7.74
C GLY A 152 27.20 5.51 -7.97
N PRO A 153 28.07 6.50 -8.21
CA PRO A 153 27.63 7.84 -8.59
C PRO A 153 26.95 7.81 -9.97
N PHE A 154 26.16 8.85 -10.27
CA PHE A 154 25.69 9.07 -11.63
C PHE A 154 26.86 9.32 -12.58
N LEU A 155 26.65 9.03 -13.86
CA LEU A 155 27.61 9.30 -14.92
C LEU A 155 27.18 10.56 -15.68
N VAL A 156 28.12 11.21 -16.35
CA VAL A 156 27.83 12.34 -17.24
C VAL A 156 28.28 11.94 -18.64
N ASP A 157 27.39 12.08 -19.63
CA ASP A 157 27.71 11.82 -21.02
C ASP A 157 28.48 13.00 -21.67
N VAL A 158 28.91 12.82 -22.93
CA VAL A 158 29.60 13.87 -23.69
C VAL A 158 28.73 15.11 -23.99
N LEU A 159 27.41 15.01 -23.83
CA LEU A 159 26.46 16.11 -24.01
C LEU A 159 26.14 16.84 -22.69
N GLY A 160 26.73 16.41 -21.58
CA GLY A 160 26.51 16.98 -20.25
C GLY A 160 25.32 16.39 -19.50
N ASN A 161 24.60 15.41 -20.08
CA ASN A 161 23.45 14.77 -19.44
C ASN A 161 23.88 13.82 -18.34
N GLU A 162 23.14 13.86 -17.23
CA GLU A 162 23.31 12.93 -16.12
C GLU A 162 22.58 11.61 -16.40
N ILE A 163 23.35 10.54 -16.36
CA ILE A 163 22.88 9.16 -16.53
C ILE A 163 22.85 8.52 -15.14
N ARG A 164 21.67 8.11 -14.73
CA ARG A 164 21.45 7.44 -13.43
C ARG A 164 22.32 6.20 -13.28
N SER A 165 22.76 5.95 -12.05
CA SER A 165 23.43 4.70 -11.71
C SER A 165 22.47 3.51 -11.83
N PRO A 166 22.95 2.32 -12.24
CA PRO A 166 22.25 1.08 -11.99
C PRO A 166 21.89 0.94 -10.50
N GLN A 167 20.77 0.29 -10.23
CA GLN A 167 20.39 -0.07 -8.86
C GLN A 167 21.03 -1.39 -8.49
N MET A 168 21.44 -1.52 -7.23
CA MET A 168 21.89 -2.77 -6.65
C MET A 168 21.20 -3.03 -5.32
N GLU A 169 21.03 -4.30 -4.98
CA GLU A 169 20.55 -4.69 -3.66
C GLU A 169 21.59 -4.38 -2.58
N ASP A 170 21.09 -4.05 -1.39
CA ASP A 170 21.89 -3.85 -0.19
C ASP A 170 21.35 -4.71 0.97
N PRO A 171 21.41 -6.05 0.83
CA PRO A 171 20.74 -6.97 1.74
C PRO A 171 21.32 -6.86 3.15
N ARG A 172 20.41 -6.68 4.11
CA ARG A 172 20.70 -6.50 5.53
C ARG A 172 19.59 -7.13 6.35
N TRP A 173 19.87 -7.32 7.63
CA TRP A 173 18.87 -7.77 8.57
C TRP A 173 17.83 -6.68 8.83
N LEU A 174 16.56 -7.05 8.77
CA LEU A 174 15.41 -6.17 8.96
C LEU A 174 14.45 -6.84 9.93
N GLU A 175 14.00 -6.10 10.94
CA GLU A 175 12.81 -6.48 11.70
C GLU A 175 11.60 -5.81 11.05
N GLN A 176 10.58 -6.57 10.71
CA GLN A 176 9.37 -6.02 10.11
C GLN A 176 8.11 -6.65 10.73
N PRO A 177 7.18 -5.81 11.23
CA PRO A 177 5.87 -6.30 11.64
C PRO A 177 5.05 -6.82 10.46
N PHE A 178 4.13 -7.72 10.74
CA PHE A 178 3.14 -8.15 9.77
C PHE A 178 2.09 -7.06 9.62
N ALA A 179 2.12 -6.38 8.48
CA ALA A 179 1.28 -5.21 8.20
C ALA A 179 0.54 -5.36 6.88
N ASP A 180 -0.46 -4.50 6.68
CA ASP A 180 -1.27 -4.46 5.47
C ASP A 180 -0.51 -3.82 4.30
N ASN A 181 -0.16 -4.63 3.30
CA ASN A 181 0.53 -4.17 2.10
C ASN A 181 -0.36 -3.31 1.17
N LEU A 182 -1.67 -3.28 1.40
CA LEU A 182 -2.61 -2.41 0.69
C LEU A 182 -2.86 -1.09 1.44
N GLY A 183 -2.43 -0.98 2.70
CA GLY A 183 -2.50 0.23 3.52
C GLY A 183 -3.88 0.55 4.11
N TYR A 184 -4.84 -0.40 4.12
CA TYR A 184 -6.15 -0.19 4.74
C TYR A 184 -6.05 -0.20 6.27
N ALA A 185 -5.30 -1.13 6.85
CA ALA A 185 -4.87 -1.05 8.24
C ALA A 185 -3.59 -0.21 8.34
N GLN A 186 -3.64 0.90 9.09
CA GLN A 186 -2.48 1.77 9.30
C GLN A 186 -1.49 1.20 10.33
N GLU A 187 -2.00 0.39 11.25
CA GLU A 187 -1.20 -0.30 12.28
C GLU A 187 -0.88 -1.73 11.84
N PRO A 188 0.23 -2.31 12.35
CA PRO A 188 0.49 -3.74 12.23
C PRO A 188 -0.73 -4.60 12.60
N TYR A 189 -0.89 -5.71 11.89
CA TYR A 189 -1.95 -6.65 12.18
C TYR A 189 -1.79 -7.24 13.58
N GLN A 190 -2.93 -7.36 14.25
CA GLN A 190 -3.07 -8.09 15.50
C GLN A 190 -3.69 -9.46 15.25
N PHE A 191 -3.17 -10.46 15.95
CA PHE A 191 -3.57 -11.85 15.85
C PHE A 191 -3.94 -12.37 17.23
N CYS A 192 -5.07 -13.07 17.30
CA CYS A 192 -5.59 -13.68 18.51
C CYS A 192 -4.90 -15.02 18.75
N PHE A 193 -4.40 -15.18 19.97
CA PHE A 193 -3.79 -16.41 20.45
C PHE A 193 -4.56 -16.96 21.65
N GLU A 194 -4.73 -18.28 21.66
CA GLU A 194 -5.24 -19.00 22.83
C GLU A 194 -4.11 -19.26 23.82
N ARG A 195 -4.46 -19.55 25.07
CA ARG A 195 -3.47 -19.93 26.08
C ARG A 195 -2.89 -21.31 25.76
N GLY A 196 -1.58 -21.43 25.86
CA GLY A 196 -0.81 -22.65 25.63
C GLY A 196 -0.10 -22.66 24.28
N VAL A 197 0.18 -23.85 23.77
CA VAL A 197 0.94 -24.02 22.53
C VAL A 197 0.07 -23.69 21.32
N ASN A 198 0.48 -22.68 20.58
CA ASN A 198 -0.07 -22.31 19.27
C ASN A 198 0.96 -22.61 18.17
N THR A 199 0.50 -22.82 16.94
CA THR A 199 1.39 -22.99 15.78
C THR A 199 1.38 -21.75 14.90
N LEU A 200 2.57 -21.32 14.48
CA LEU A 200 2.79 -20.25 13.51
C LEU A 200 3.40 -20.85 12.26
N ARG A 201 2.70 -20.77 11.13
CA ARG A 201 3.20 -21.30 9.86
C ARG A 201 3.32 -20.18 8.84
N LEU A 202 4.52 -20.03 8.28
CA LEU A 202 4.78 -19.17 7.13
C LEU A 202 4.91 -20.03 5.87
N ILE A 203 3.98 -19.85 4.94
CA ILE A 203 4.00 -20.48 3.62
C ILE A 203 4.72 -19.55 2.65
N SER A 204 5.76 -20.05 2.00
CA SER A 204 6.52 -19.36 0.98
C SER A 204 5.71 -19.21 -0.31
N ARG A 205 5.63 -17.97 -0.80
CA ARG A 205 4.89 -17.62 -2.02
C ARG A 205 5.83 -17.14 -3.13
N THR A 206 6.73 -16.22 -2.77
CA THR A 206 7.64 -15.55 -3.71
C THR A 206 8.95 -15.19 -3.01
N GLU A 207 10.08 -15.39 -3.69
CA GLU A 207 11.46 -15.12 -3.27
C GLU A 207 11.93 -15.80 -1.97
N PRO A 208 13.23 -16.14 -1.85
CA PRO A 208 13.80 -16.68 -0.63
C PRO A 208 14.18 -15.59 0.39
N MET A 209 14.17 -15.94 1.67
CA MET A 209 14.74 -15.13 2.75
C MET A 209 15.32 -16.03 3.85
N ALA A 210 16.27 -15.53 4.62
CA ALA A 210 16.67 -16.16 5.87
C ALA A 210 15.91 -15.52 7.03
N ILE A 211 15.40 -16.33 7.96
CA ILE A 211 14.66 -15.88 9.14
C ILE A 211 15.55 -16.11 10.36
N GLY A 212 15.89 -15.02 11.04
CA GLY A 212 16.63 -15.02 12.29
C GLY A 212 15.72 -15.38 13.46
N TYR A 213 14.58 -14.69 13.59
CA TYR A 213 13.54 -15.01 14.58
C TYR A 213 12.15 -14.50 14.17
N LEU A 214 11.13 -15.05 14.81
CA LEU A 214 9.78 -14.47 14.89
C LEU A 214 9.60 -13.86 16.28
N LYS A 215 8.93 -12.72 16.35
CA LYS A 215 8.63 -12.02 17.60
C LYS A 215 7.12 -11.88 17.72
N VAL A 216 6.53 -12.42 18.79
CA VAL A 216 5.14 -12.19 19.18
C VAL A 216 5.18 -11.16 20.31
N TYR A 217 4.55 -10.01 20.13
CA TYR A 217 4.70 -8.86 21.01
C TYR A 217 3.47 -7.95 20.98
N GLN A 218 3.51 -6.82 21.68
CA GLN A 218 2.58 -5.72 21.46
C GLN A 218 3.31 -4.53 20.85
N GLU A 219 2.74 -4.01 19.75
CA GLU A 219 3.27 -2.81 19.11
C GLU A 219 3.05 -1.60 20.02
N GLU A 220 4.12 -0.84 20.25
CA GLU A 220 4.01 0.41 21.00
C GLU A 220 3.26 1.46 20.18
N THR A 221 2.24 2.06 20.79
CA THR A 221 1.54 3.18 20.16
C THR A 221 2.31 4.46 20.46
N PRO A 222 2.78 5.21 19.44
CA PRO A 222 3.47 6.47 19.67
C PRO A 222 2.57 7.44 20.45
N PRO A 223 3.13 8.22 21.41
CA PRO A 223 2.37 9.23 22.12
C PRO A 223 1.90 10.34 21.17
N ASP A 224 0.89 11.11 21.57
CA ASP A 224 0.50 12.32 20.85
C ASP A 224 1.61 13.38 20.94
N TYR A 225 1.74 14.26 19.95
CA TYR A 225 2.80 15.26 19.86
C TYR A 225 2.93 16.13 21.13
N SER A 226 1.80 16.52 21.73
CA SER A 226 1.81 17.34 22.96
C SER A 226 2.46 16.64 24.16
N GLN A 227 2.27 15.32 24.26
CA GLN A 227 2.89 14.50 25.29
C GLN A 227 4.37 14.30 24.98
N ALA A 228 4.69 13.91 23.74
CA ALA A 228 6.05 13.72 23.25
C ALA A 228 6.92 14.97 23.46
N LEU A 229 6.43 16.15 23.05
CA LEU A 229 7.16 17.41 23.22
C LEU A 229 7.43 17.75 24.69
N SER A 230 6.50 17.42 25.59
CA SER A 230 6.67 17.62 27.02
C SER A 230 7.76 16.71 27.58
N GLU A 231 7.81 15.45 27.12
CA GLU A 231 8.84 14.49 27.48
C GLU A 231 10.22 14.91 26.95
N TYR A 232 10.32 15.34 25.69
CA TYR A 232 11.58 15.80 25.11
C TYR A 232 12.16 17.01 25.87
N ARG A 233 11.30 17.97 26.23
CA ARG A 233 11.70 19.11 27.06
C ARG A 233 12.12 18.67 28.46
N ALA A 234 11.46 17.68 29.05
CA ALA A 234 11.85 17.11 30.34
C ALA A 234 13.19 16.36 30.28
N GLN A 235 13.52 15.77 29.13
CA GLN A 235 14.82 15.15 28.84
C GLN A 235 15.94 16.16 28.56
N GLY A 236 15.61 17.46 28.49
CA GLY A 236 16.57 18.55 28.34
C GLY A 236 16.82 19.00 26.90
N PHE A 237 16.02 18.53 25.93
CA PHE A 237 16.08 19.06 24.56
C PHE A 237 15.57 20.50 24.53
N ALA A 238 16.44 21.41 24.12
CA ALA A 238 16.10 22.80 23.79
C ALA A 238 15.90 22.95 22.28
N GLU A 239 15.27 24.04 21.87
CA GLU A 239 15.17 24.40 20.45
C GLU A 239 16.56 24.63 19.87
N ALA A 240 16.83 24.02 18.70
CA ALA A 240 18.11 24.18 18.03
C ALA A 240 18.28 25.62 17.53
N GLU A 241 19.50 26.16 17.58
CA GLU A 241 19.83 27.51 17.15
C GLU A 241 20.80 27.47 15.95
N ASP A 242 20.63 28.39 15.01
CA ASP A 242 21.55 28.59 13.87
C ASP A 242 21.85 27.34 13.00
N VAL A 243 20.90 26.40 12.89
CA VAL A 243 21.04 25.21 12.04
C VAL A 243 20.21 25.34 10.76
N PHE A 244 20.85 25.09 9.61
CA PHE A 244 20.18 24.98 8.31
C PHE A 244 20.88 23.89 7.48
N LEU A 245 20.29 22.70 7.43
CA LEU A 245 20.82 21.56 6.69
C LEU A 245 19.91 21.27 5.50
N LYS A 246 20.50 21.12 4.32
CA LYS A 246 19.79 20.75 3.09
C LYS A 246 20.34 19.42 2.58
N THR A 247 19.44 18.47 2.38
CA THR A 247 19.73 17.16 1.77
C THR A 247 18.93 17.05 0.47
N GLN A 248 19.62 16.87 -0.66
CA GLN A 248 18.96 16.71 -1.95
C GLN A 248 18.18 15.39 -2.02
N GLY A 249 17.03 15.41 -2.68
CA GLY A 249 16.09 14.29 -2.76
C GLY A 249 16.67 13.12 -3.51
N GLU A 250 17.37 13.36 -4.62
CA GLU A 250 18.09 12.36 -5.40
C GLU A 250 19.18 11.64 -4.58
N HIS A 251 19.73 12.27 -3.54
CA HIS A 251 20.77 11.71 -2.69
C HIS A 251 20.25 10.74 -1.61
N SER A 252 19.08 10.14 -1.81
CA SER A 252 18.58 9.07 -0.94
C SER A 252 19.58 7.92 -0.82
N THR A 253 19.70 7.38 0.40
CA THR A 253 20.70 6.35 0.73
C THR A 253 20.15 4.93 0.57
N LEU A 254 18.87 4.73 0.88
CA LEU A 254 18.19 3.43 0.82
C LEU A 254 16.76 3.57 0.34
N ARG A 255 16.29 2.55 -0.36
CA ARG A 255 14.96 2.48 -0.96
C ARG A 255 14.34 1.10 -0.80
N SER A 256 13.02 1.02 -0.73
CA SER A 256 12.28 -0.24 -0.62
C SER A 256 12.11 -1.00 -1.94
N ASP A 257 12.39 -0.36 -3.09
CA ASP A 257 12.09 -0.86 -4.43
C ASP A 257 13.11 -0.30 -5.44
N SER A 258 13.55 -1.13 -6.38
CA SER A 258 14.55 -0.78 -7.41
C SER A 258 14.06 0.26 -8.41
N THR A 259 12.77 0.59 -8.42
CA THR A 259 12.22 1.65 -9.27
C THR A 259 12.37 3.04 -8.66
N LEU A 260 12.69 3.16 -7.37
CA LEU A 260 12.76 4.44 -6.65
C LEU A 260 14.10 5.17 -6.87
N PHE A 261 14.59 5.21 -8.10
CA PHE A 261 15.83 5.90 -8.44
C PHE A 261 15.62 7.39 -8.76
N PRO A 262 16.67 8.22 -8.72
CA PRO A 262 16.62 9.62 -9.13
C PRO A 262 16.11 9.82 -10.55
N ILE A 263 15.31 10.85 -10.74
CA ILE A 263 14.72 11.21 -12.03
C ILE A 263 14.96 12.68 -12.34
N ALA A 264 14.89 13.00 -13.63
CA ALA A 264 14.97 14.37 -14.10
C ALA A 264 13.58 14.96 -14.25
N ASP A 265 13.42 16.19 -13.76
CA ASP A 265 12.31 17.07 -14.03
C ASP A 265 12.84 18.34 -14.69
N TYR A 266 12.29 18.65 -15.86
CA TYR A 266 12.72 19.76 -16.71
C TYR A 266 11.88 21.01 -16.52
N GLY A 267 10.70 20.89 -15.90
CA GLY A 267 9.64 21.89 -16.01
C GLY A 267 9.68 23.00 -14.97
N ASP A 268 10.46 22.83 -13.89
CA ASP A 268 10.50 23.79 -12.78
C ASP A 268 11.91 24.38 -12.60
N PRO A 269 12.08 25.71 -12.77
CA PRO A 269 13.37 26.37 -12.65
C PRO A 269 13.91 26.51 -11.23
N THR A 270 13.12 26.14 -10.20
CA THR A 270 13.54 26.21 -8.80
C THR A 270 14.23 24.92 -8.33
N LEU A 271 14.22 23.87 -9.14
CA LEU A 271 14.80 22.57 -8.79
C LEU A 271 16.31 22.65 -8.62
N GLU A 272 16.86 21.75 -7.80
CA GLU A 272 18.28 21.66 -7.57
C GLU A 272 18.78 20.23 -7.83
N PRO A 273 19.68 20.00 -8.81
CA PRO A 273 20.19 20.94 -9.82
C PRO A 273 19.20 21.27 -10.95
N TYR A 274 19.24 22.51 -11.43
CA TYR A 274 18.45 22.98 -12.58
C TYR A 274 19.31 23.17 -13.84
N HIS A 275 18.81 22.70 -14.98
CA HIS A 275 19.32 23.08 -16.30
C HIS A 275 18.15 23.21 -17.30
N PRO A 276 18.13 24.25 -18.16
CA PRO A 276 17.06 24.43 -19.14
C PRO A 276 17.09 23.45 -20.32
N ALA A 277 18.15 22.65 -20.46
CA ALA A 277 18.38 21.81 -21.64
C ALA A 277 18.96 20.43 -21.38
N GLU A 278 19.79 20.28 -20.35
CA GLU A 278 20.56 19.05 -20.10
C GLU A 278 19.78 18.25 -19.07
N ILE A 279 19.86 16.93 -19.17
CA ILE A 279 19.22 16.05 -18.20
C ILE A 279 19.97 16.17 -16.87
N ARG A 280 19.27 16.60 -15.83
CA ARG A 280 19.73 16.68 -14.45
C ARG A 280 18.87 15.80 -13.57
N LEU A 281 19.48 14.89 -12.82
CA LEU A 281 18.79 14.06 -11.84
C LEU A 281 18.59 14.90 -10.58
N ASN A 282 17.46 15.59 -10.52
CA ASN A 282 17.19 16.64 -9.55
C ASN A 282 16.03 16.35 -8.61
N THR A 283 15.40 15.19 -8.79
CA THR A 283 14.26 14.79 -7.96
C THR A 283 14.22 13.28 -7.80
N ILE A 284 13.39 12.82 -6.88
CA ILE A 284 13.11 11.41 -6.68
C ILE A 284 11.62 11.16 -6.45
N GLY A 285 11.14 9.98 -6.84
CA GLY A 285 9.78 9.52 -6.57
C GLY A 285 8.79 9.83 -7.70
N GLY A 286 7.79 10.68 -7.40
CA GLY A 286 6.65 10.96 -8.27
C GLY A 286 5.79 9.71 -8.47
N ASN A 287 5.47 9.37 -9.72
CA ASN A 287 4.66 8.20 -10.07
C ASN A 287 5.29 6.85 -9.66
N ARG A 288 6.59 6.81 -9.33
CA ARG A 288 7.26 5.58 -8.87
C ARG A 288 7.14 5.38 -7.36
N PHE A 289 6.91 6.47 -6.62
CA PHE A 289 6.79 6.49 -5.16
C PHE A 289 5.34 6.75 -4.77
N ASN A 290 4.49 5.73 -4.98
CA ASN A 290 3.04 5.88 -4.90
C ASN A 290 2.30 4.70 -4.26
N ARG A 291 2.93 3.54 -4.06
CA ARG A 291 2.28 2.34 -3.51
C ARG A 291 2.47 2.28 -1.99
N PRO A 292 1.41 1.97 -1.21
CA PRO A 292 1.52 1.76 0.23
C PRO A 292 2.67 0.82 0.62
N GLY A 293 3.38 1.19 1.68
CA GLY A 293 4.56 0.48 2.17
C GLY A 293 5.82 0.59 1.30
N GLN A 294 5.81 1.39 0.22
CA GLN A 294 7.06 1.88 -0.37
C GLN A 294 7.65 2.94 0.53
N TRP A 295 8.97 3.00 0.63
CA TRP A 295 9.66 4.03 1.39
C TRP A 295 11.01 4.40 0.76
N ILE A 296 11.44 5.62 1.07
CA ILE A 296 12.76 6.17 0.70
C ILE A 296 13.37 6.74 1.97
N ALA A 297 14.67 6.53 2.16
CA ALA A 297 15.43 7.01 3.31
C ALA A 297 16.57 7.95 2.88
N TRP A 298 16.83 8.95 3.72
CA TRP A 298 17.90 9.93 3.58
C TRP A 298 18.68 10.00 4.89
N GLU A 299 19.99 10.07 4.79
CA GLU A 299 20.86 10.32 5.94
C GLU A 299 21.28 11.79 5.98
N PHE A 300 21.36 12.34 7.18
CA PHE A 300 21.86 13.69 7.43
C PHE A 300 22.56 13.75 8.79
N GLU A 301 23.38 14.76 9.03
CA GLU A 301 24.13 14.91 10.28
C GLU A 301 23.79 16.25 10.94
N VAL A 302 23.35 16.21 12.19
CA VAL A 302 23.03 17.42 12.96
C VAL A 302 24.19 17.82 13.90
N PRO A 303 24.49 19.12 14.02
CA PRO A 303 25.70 19.59 14.69
C PRO A 303 25.61 19.57 16.23
N SER A 304 24.39 19.56 16.79
CA SER A 304 24.12 19.64 18.22
C SER A 304 22.83 18.92 18.59
N ASP A 305 22.70 18.52 19.85
CA ASP A 305 21.43 18.05 20.40
C ASP A 305 20.42 19.20 20.38
N GLY A 306 19.18 18.92 19.97
CA GLY A 306 18.13 19.94 19.98
C GLY A 306 16.81 19.48 19.34
N LEU A 307 15.83 20.38 19.38
CA LEU A 307 14.56 20.26 18.70
C LEU A 307 14.65 20.97 17.35
N TYR A 308 14.36 20.24 16.28
CA TYR A 308 14.49 20.69 14.90
C TYR A 308 13.13 20.71 14.20
N LYS A 309 13.03 21.57 13.18
CA LYS A 309 11.92 21.60 12.23
C LYS A 309 12.38 20.94 10.94
N ILE A 310 11.55 20.06 10.38
CA ILE A 310 11.80 19.43 9.08
C ILE A 310 10.82 20.00 8.04
N ALA A 311 11.34 20.37 6.88
CA ALA A 311 10.55 20.84 5.76
C ALA A 311 11.00 20.13 4.46
N ILE A 312 10.05 19.83 3.59
CA ILE A 312 10.29 19.02 2.40
C ILE A 312 9.78 19.79 1.19
N LYS A 313 10.67 20.12 0.26
CA LYS A 313 10.27 20.65 -1.03
C LYS A 313 9.81 19.51 -1.92
N SER A 314 8.53 19.51 -2.26
CA SER A 314 7.92 18.40 -3.00
C SER A 314 6.79 18.88 -3.90
N SER A 315 6.40 18.01 -4.83
CA SER A 315 5.24 18.21 -5.68
C SER A 315 4.35 16.97 -5.65
N GLN A 316 3.06 17.19 -5.40
CA GLN A 316 1.99 16.27 -5.68
C GLN A 316 1.25 16.85 -6.90
N GLY A 317 1.29 16.15 -8.03
CA GLY A 317 0.69 16.63 -9.30
C GLY A 317 -0.69 16.06 -9.64
N VAL A 318 -1.30 15.24 -8.78
CA VAL A 318 -2.60 14.61 -9.04
C VAL A 318 -3.72 15.48 -8.47
N ILE A 319 -4.43 16.15 -9.37
CA ILE A 319 -5.57 17.02 -9.05
C ILE A 319 -6.64 16.24 -8.26
N GLY A 320 -7.20 16.89 -7.23
CA GLY A 320 -8.37 16.35 -6.52
C GLY A 320 -8.03 15.31 -5.45
N THR A 321 -6.75 15.11 -5.14
CA THR A 321 -6.29 14.26 -4.04
C THR A 321 -5.03 14.84 -3.37
N TYR A 322 -4.61 14.22 -2.27
CA TYR A 322 -3.38 14.51 -1.57
C TYR A 322 -2.53 13.24 -1.51
N SER A 323 -1.30 13.35 -1.02
CA SER A 323 -0.43 12.20 -0.73
C SER A 323 -0.08 12.14 0.74
N ASN A 324 -0.12 10.96 1.36
CA ASN A 324 0.29 10.80 2.74
C ASN A 324 1.65 10.14 2.87
N ARG A 325 2.44 10.60 3.84
CA ARG A 325 3.65 9.91 4.27
C ARG A 325 3.65 9.70 5.77
N LYS A 326 3.98 8.47 6.17
CA LYS A 326 4.48 8.18 7.51
C LYS A 326 5.94 8.61 7.56
N VAL A 327 6.29 9.33 8.63
CA VAL A 327 7.64 9.81 8.87
C VAL A 327 8.27 8.94 9.96
N LEU A 328 9.46 8.42 9.67
CA LEU A 328 10.28 7.73 10.65
C LEU A 328 11.62 8.45 10.77
N ILE A 329 12.07 8.60 12.00
CA ILE A 329 13.39 9.11 12.36
C ILE A 329 14.12 7.95 13.05
N ASP A 330 15.27 7.55 12.50
CA ASP A 330 16.07 6.42 12.98
C ASP A 330 15.30 5.09 13.12
N GLY A 331 14.26 4.91 12.30
CA GLY A 331 13.43 3.69 12.28
C GLY A 331 12.18 3.75 13.17
N GLU A 332 11.99 4.81 13.95
CA GLU A 332 10.85 4.98 14.85
C GLU A 332 9.98 6.16 14.41
N THR A 333 8.68 6.12 14.74
CA THR A 333 7.79 7.26 14.54
C THR A 333 7.68 8.04 15.86
N PRO A 334 8.25 9.25 15.96
CA PRO A 334 8.40 9.95 17.24
C PRO A 334 7.08 10.20 18.00
N PHE A 335 5.99 10.46 17.27
CA PHE A 335 4.66 10.71 17.83
C PHE A 335 3.57 10.43 16.79
N ALA A 336 2.33 10.24 17.25
CA ALA A 336 1.23 9.69 16.46
C ALA A 336 0.93 10.48 15.18
N GLU A 337 1.02 11.80 15.20
CA GLU A 337 0.72 12.68 14.07
C GLU A 337 1.69 12.48 12.89
N LEU A 338 2.90 11.95 13.13
CA LEU A 338 3.85 11.58 12.07
C LEU A 338 3.51 10.26 11.38
N ASN A 339 2.50 9.50 11.85
CA ASN A 339 2.02 8.32 11.12
C ASN A 339 1.35 8.69 9.79
N SER A 340 0.88 9.93 9.60
CA SER A 340 0.26 10.35 8.35
C SER A 340 0.32 11.87 8.16
N ILE A 341 1.36 12.35 7.47
CA ILE A 341 1.49 13.75 7.05
C ILE A 341 0.95 13.94 5.64
N LYS A 342 0.06 14.92 5.48
CA LYS A 342 -0.59 15.27 4.21
C LYS A 342 0.28 16.20 3.36
N PHE A 343 0.49 15.80 2.10
CA PHE A 343 1.07 16.61 1.04
C PHE A 343 -0.04 16.98 0.05
N PRO A 344 -0.54 18.22 0.08
CA PRO A 344 -1.67 18.63 -0.75
C PRO A 344 -1.26 18.74 -2.22
N TYR A 345 -2.26 18.66 -3.10
CA TYR A 345 -2.06 18.92 -4.53
C TYR A 345 -1.44 20.30 -4.77
N SER A 346 -0.48 20.34 -5.70
CA SER A 346 0.23 21.54 -6.13
C SER A 346 0.52 21.46 -7.63
N SER A 347 0.36 22.57 -8.35
CA SER A 347 0.71 22.63 -9.78
C SER A 347 2.21 22.73 -10.07
N GLY A 348 3.04 22.82 -9.04
CA GLY A 348 4.51 22.86 -9.10
C GLY A 348 5.09 22.39 -7.77
N TYR A 349 6.35 22.72 -7.47
CA TYR A 349 6.94 22.40 -6.17
C TYR A 349 6.52 23.40 -5.10
N GLN A 350 6.33 22.91 -3.88
CA GLN A 350 6.03 23.71 -2.70
C GLN A 350 6.82 23.20 -1.50
N MET A 351 6.98 24.08 -0.51
CA MET A 351 7.62 23.73 0.76
C MET A 351 6.55 23.23 1.73
N THR A 352 6.61 21.93 2.08
CA THR A 352 5.75 21.35 3.11
C THR A 352 6.54 21.22 4.40
N VAL A 353 6.17 22.01 5.40
CA VAL A 353 6.73 21.88 6.75
C VAL A 353 5.98 20.76 7.47
N LEU A 354 6.71 19.84 8.10
CA LEU A 354 6.09 18.85 8.97
C LEU A 354 5.49 19.57 10.17
N GLY A 355 4.16 19.54 10.29
CA GLY A 355 3.44 20.33 11.28
C GLY A 355 1.97 20.00 11.31
N ASP A 356 1.27 20.64 12.23
CA ASP A 356 -0.18 20.51 12.38
C ASP A 356 -0.86 21.17 11.17
N SER A 357 -1.65 20.38 10.45
CA SER A 357 -2.32 20.83 9.22
C SER A 357 -3.40 21.90 9.46
N GLN A 358 -3.92 22.03 10.68
CA GLN A 358 -4.95 22.99 11.06
C GLN A 358 -4.35 24.31 11.57
N THR A 359 -3.34 24.23 12.43
CA THR A 359 -2.71 25.43 13.02
C THR A 359 -1.58 25.98 12.16
N GLY A 360 -0.94 25.12 11.35
CA GLY A 360 0.28 25.44 10.61
C GLY A 360 1.53 25.48 11.49
N GLU A 361 1.43 25.11 12.77
CA GLU A 361 2.57 25.08 13.67
C GLU A 361 3.50 23.91 13.32
N PRO A 362 4.82 24.15 13.23
CA PRO A 362 5.78 23.10 12.92
C PRO A 362 5.89 22.10 14.07
N TYR A 363 6.03 20.84 13.73
CA TYR A 363 6.44 19.84 14.72
C TYR A 363 7.93 19.97 15.00
N LEU A 364 8.26 19.89 16.28
CA LEU A 364 9.61 19.93 16.80
C LEU A 364 10.09 18.51 17.09
N ILE A 365 11.08 18.05 16.32
CA ILE A 365 11.59 16.68 16.38
C ILE A 365 12.92 16.68 17.15
N PRO A 366 13.08 15.85 18.19
CA PRO A 366 14.31 15.74 18.94
C PRO A 366 15.36 15.00 18.11
N LEU A 367 16.54 15.61 17.95
CA LEU A 367 17.68 14.97 17.31
C LEU A 367 18.92 15.19 18.18
N SER A 368 19.65 14.11 18.45
CA SER A 368 20.95 14.14 19.11
C SER A 368 22.03 14.56 18.13
N LYS A 369 23.17 15.08 18.60
CA LYS A 369 24.31 15.35 17.73
C LYS A 369 24.78 14.07 17.02
N GLY A 370 24.90 14.15 15.70
CA GLY A 370 25.42 13.07 14.88
C GLY A 370 24.50 12.71 13.72
N ARG A 371 24.67 11.48 13.22
CA ARG A 371 24.01 10.99 12.01
C ARG A 371 22.62 10.45 12.33
N HIS A 372 21.65 10.88 11.54
CA HIS A 372 20.25 10.46 11.61
C HIS A 372 19.75 9.98 10.25
N GLU A 373 18.74 9.12 10.27
CA GLU A 373 17.98 8.70 9.09
C GLU A 373 16.58 9.30 9.13
N LEU A 374 16.18 10.02 8.08
CA LEU A 374 14.79 10.34 7.80
C LEU A 374 14.27 9.34 6.78
N ARG A 375 13.17 8.66 7.09
CA ARG A 375 12.47 7.77 6.17
C ARG A 375 11.04 8.26 5.96
N LEU A 376 10.62 8.32 4.70
CA LEU A 376 9.24 8.60 4.32
C LEU A 376 8.64 7.33 3.73
N GLU A 377 7.53 6.89 4.30
CA GLU A 377 6.79 5.70 3.86
C GLU A 377 5.41 6.09 3.33
N VAL A 378 5.00 5.51 2.21
CA VAL A 378 3.67 5.72 1.63
C VAL A 378 2.63 5.04 2.51
N VAL A 379 1.66 5.82 2.97
CA VAL A 379 0.49 5.34 3.72
C VAL A 379 -0.79 5.93 3.11
N LEU A 380 -1.95 5.39 3.46
CA LEU A 380 -3.24 5.94 2.99
C LEU A 380 -3.80 7.03 3.92
N GLY A 381 -3.40 7.04 5.19
CA GLY A 381 -4.01 7.91 6.20
C GLY A 381 -5.53 7.77 6.22
N ASP A 382 -6.23 8.89 6.35
CA ASP A 382 -7.70 8.97 6.40
C ASP A 382 -8.42 8.40 5.16
N LEU A 383 -7.74 8.19 4.03
CA LEU A 383 -8.34 7.60 2.83
C LEU A 383 -8.61 6.10 2.97
N SER A 384 -7.99 5.42 3.95
CA SER A 384 -8.13 3.97 4.12
C SER A 384 -9.59 3.55 4.30
N ASP A 385 -10.34 4.26 5.16
CA ASP A 385 -11.74 3.94 5.41
C ASP A 385 -12.65 4.16 4.21
N VAL A 386 -12.45 5.28 3.50
CA VAL A 386 -13.22 5.57 2.28
C VAL A 386 -12.99 4.50 1.22
N LEU A 387 -11.72 4.13 1.00
CA LEU A 387 -11.36 3.11 0.02
C LEU A 387 -11.87 1.72 0.40
N ARG A 388 -11.84 1.38 1.69
CA ARG A 388 -12.36 0.11 2.21
C ARG A 388 -13.86 -0.01 1.99
N ILE A 389 -14.63 1.02 2.35
CA ILE A 389 -16.09 1.06 2.14
C ILE A 389 -16.41 0.98 0.65
N ALA A 390 -15.64 1.65 -0.22
CA ALA A 390 -15.80 1.57 -1.67
C ALA A 390 -15.53 0.16 -2.20
N GLU A 391 -14.49 -0.53 -1.70
CA GLU A 391 -14.17 -1.90 -2.09
C GLU A 391 -15.24 -2.90 -1.63
N ASP A 392 -15.71 -2.81 -0.38
CA ASP A 392 -16.85 -3.59 0.12
C ASP A 392 -18.10 -3.40 -0.74
N SER A 393 -18.36 -2.15 -1.11
CA SER A 393 -19.47 -1.79 -2.00
C SER A 393 -19.29 -2.38 -3.39
N LEU A 394 -18.08 -2.37 -3.95
CA LEU A 394 -17.78 -2.98 -5.25
C LEU A 394 -18.09 -4.48 -5.26
N TYR A 395 -17.78 -5.21 -4.19
CA TYR A 395 -18.17 -6.63 -4.05
C TYR A 395 -19.69 -6.82 -4.02
N GLU A 396 -20.42 -5.98 -3.28
CA GLU A 396 -21.87 -6.03 -3.21
C GLU A 396 -22.51 -5.67 -4.57
N LEU A 397 -22.00 -4.67 -5.28
CA LEU A 397 -22.46 -4.30 -6.61
C LEU A 397 -22.30 -5.45 -7.62
N ASN A 398 -21.16 -6.14 -7.58
CA ASN A 398 -20.96 -7.33 -8.41
C ASN A 398 -21.93 -8.47 -8.04
N THR A 399 -22.30 -8.61 -6.77
CA THR A 399 -23.30 -9.59 -6.31
C THR A 399 -24.70 -9.24 -6.82
N ILE A 400 -25.09 -7.96 -6.72
CA ILE A 400 -26.34 -7.42 -7.28
C ILE A 400 -26.37 -7.66 -8.79
N TYR A 401 -25.29 -7.32 -9.51
CA TYR A 401 -25.18 -7.53 -10.96
C TYR A 401 -25.47 -8.99 -11.34
N ARG A 402 -24.75 -9.93 -10.71
CA ARG A 402 -24.92 -11.37 -10.97
C ARG A 402 -26.36 -11.84 -10.73
N ARG A 403 -27.00 -11.35 -9.66
CA ARG A 403 -28.38 -11.71 -9.34
C ARG A 403 -29.39 -11.18 -10.36
N ILE A 404 -29.19 -9.97 -10.88
CA ILE A 404 -30.04 -9.40 -11.93
C ILE A 404 -29.91 -10.20 -13.23
N ILE A 405 -28.68 -10.44 -13.70
CA ILE A 405 -28.46 -11.12 -14.99
C ILE A 405 -28.94 -12.58 -15.01
N MET A 406 -29.07 -13.24 -13.86
CA MET A 406 -29.70 -14.56 -13.78
C MET A 406 -31.17 -14.55 -14.23
N ILE A 407 -31.87 -13.43 -14.09
CA ILE A 407 -33.26 -13.27 -14.54
C ILE A 407 -33.33 -12.60 -15.91
N THR A 408 -32.50 -11.58 -16.12
CA THR A 408 -32.62 -10.69 -17.28
C THR A 408 -31.75 -11.12 -18.47
N SER A 409 -30.76 -11.99 -18.26
CA SER A 409 -29.55 -12.13 -19.08
C SER A 409 -28.63 -10.89 -19.01
N GLY A 410 -27.42 -11.01 -19.55
CA GLY A 410 -26.46 -9.90 -19.61
C GLY A 410 -26.83 -8.77 -20.58
N ASN A 411 -27.71 -9.04 -21.56
CA ASN A 411 -28.19 -8.09 -22.55
C ASN A 411 -29.74 -8.14 -22.63
N PRO A 412 -30.44 -7.62 -21.61
CA PRO A 412 -31.90 -7.70 -21.57
C PRO A 412 -32.58 -6.82 -22.60
N ASP A 413 -33.73 -7.27 -23.11
CA ASP A 413 -34.63 -6.44 -23.90
C ASP A 413 -35.20 -5.30 -23.01
N PRO A 414 -34.93 -4.02 -23.31
CA PRO A 414 -35.40 -2.89 -22.51
C PRO A 414 -36.91 -2.66 -22.56
N ARG A 415 -37.64 -3.32 -23.46
CA ARG A 415 -39.11 -3.21 -23.58
C ARG A 415 -39.86 -4.29 -22.81
N ARG A 416 -39.15 -5.28 -22.25
CA ARG A 416 -39.75 -6.38 -21.50
C ARG A 416 -39.75 -6.07 -20.01
N SER A 417 -40.89 -6.27 -19.36
CA SER A 417 -40.94 -6.33 -17.89
C SER A 417 -40.44 -7.68 -17.40
N TYR A 418 -39.45 -7.65 -16.51
CA TYR A 418 -38.88 -8.85 -15.89
C TYR A 418 -39.43 -9.10 -14.48
N GLU A 419 -40.26 -8.18 -13.96
CA GLU A 419 -40.85 -8.21 -12.63
C GLU A 419 -39.78 -8.36 -11.52
N LEU A 420 -38.66 -7.65 -11.66
CA LEU A 420 -37.50 -7.76 -10.76
C LEU A 420 -37.84 -7.41 -9.32
N ALA A 421 -38.69 -6.40 -9.10
CA ALA A 421 -39.16 -6.05 -7.76
C ALA A 421 -39.89 -7.20 -7.06
N ARG A 422 -40.63 -8.02 -7.81
CA ARG A 422 -41.34 -9.19 -7.28
C ARG A 422 -40.42 -10.39 -7.10
N LYS A 423 -39.48 -10.60 -8.03
CA LYS A 423 -38.60 -11.78 -8.05
C LYS A 423 -37.37 -11.64 -7.16
N LEU A 424 -36.88 -10.42 -6.95
CA LEU A 424 -35.67 -10.09 -6.21
C LEU A 424 -35.90 -8.90 -5.25
N PRO A 425 -36.88 -8.98 -4.34
CA PRO A 425 -37.19 -7.87 -3.43
C PRO A 425 -35.98 -7.49 -2.55
N ASP A 426 -35.20 -8.47 -2.11
CA ASP A 426 -33.99 -8.28 -1.31
C ASP A 426 -32.86 -7.56 -2.09
N VAL A 427 -32.73 -7.83 -3.39
CA VAL A 427 -31.80 -7.10 -4.26
C VAL A 427 -32.20 -5.63 -4.38
N MET A 428 -33.50 -5.31 -4.41
CA MET A 428 -33.94 -3.92 -4.46
C MET A 428 -33.60 -3.17 -3.18
N GLU A 429 -33.72 -3.81 -2.02
CA GLU A 429 -33.27 -3.24 -0.75
C GLU A 429 -31.76 -3.00 -0.71
N ARG A 430 -30.98 -3.97 -1.21
CA ARG A 430 -29.51 -3.85 -1.33
C ARG A 430 -29.10 -2.70 -2.26
N ILE A 431 -29.76 -2.54 -3.41
CA ILE A 431 -29.53 -1.40 -4.32
C ILE A 431 -29.77 -0.07 -3.59
N ARG A 432 -30.88 0.07 -2.87
CA ARG A 432 -31.17 1.30 -2.10
C ARG A 432 -30.17 1.54 -0.97
N LYS A 433 -29.70 0.48 -0.30
CA LYS A 433 -28.64 0.58 0.70
C LYS A 433 -27.34 1.07 0.08
N GLN A 434 -26.94 0.49 -1.04
CA GLN A 434 -25.74 0.88 -1.78
C GLN A 434 -25.84 2.32 -2.30
N ALA A 435 -27.01 2.78 -2.75
CA ALA A 435 -27.21 4.19 -3.12
C ALA A 435 -26.84 5.13 -1.97
N ARG A 436 -27.31 4.85 -0.74
CA ARG A 436 -26.97 5.65 0.46
C ARG A 436 -25.49 5.56 0.83
N ILE A 437 -24.87 4.40 0.68
CA ILE A 437 -23.43 4.23 0.95
C ILE A 437 -22.60 5.08 -0.01
N PHE A 438 -22.91 5.06 -1.32
CA PHE A 438 -22.21 5.91 -2.29
C PHE A 438 -22.49 7.40 -2.08
N GLU A 439 -23.68 7.79 -1.61
CA GLU A 439 -23.94 9.18 -1.18
C GLU A 439 -23.02 9.55 0.01
N GLY A 440 -22.86 8.66 1.00
CA GLY A 440 -21.93 8.84 2.13
C GLY A 440 -20.47 8.94 1.70
N LEU A 441 -20.00 8.02 0.84
CA LEU A 441 -18.63 8.02 0.31
C LEU A 441 -18.25 9.35 -0.36
N VAL A 442 -19.19 9.99 -1.05
CA VAL A 442 -18.96 11.32 -1.66
C VAL A 442 -18.71 12.38 -0.59
N SER A 443 -19.49 12.37 0.49
CA SER A 443 -19.32 13.30 1.61
C SER A 443 -18.04 13.03 2.39
N ASP A 444 -17.76 11.77 2.71
CA ASP A 444 -16.57 11.37 3.46
C ASP A 444 -15.30 11.70 2.70
N PHE A 445 -15.25 11.41 1.40
CA PHE A 445 -14.10 11.75 0.56
C PHE A 445 -13.86 13.26 0.49
N ALA A 446 -14.93 14.06 0.35
CA ALA A 446 -14.82 15.52 0.32
C ALA A 446 -14.33 16.08 1.67
N ALA A 447 -14.79 15.51 2.79
CA ALA A 447 -14.35 15.90 4.13
C ALA A 447 -12.85 15.59 4.35
N VAL A 448 -12.40 14.43 3.88
CA VAL A 448 -11.02 13.95 4.06
C VAL A 448 -10.01 14.70 3.18
N THR A 449 -10.37 14.98 1.92
CA THR A 449 -9.50 15.64 0.95
C THR A 449 -9.60 17.17 0.94
N GLY A 450 -10.67 17.72 1.51
CA GLY A 450 -11.01 19.15 1.38
C GLY A 450 -11.39 19.57 -0.05
N MET A 451 -11.56 18.62 -0.97
CA MET A 451 -11.78 18.89 -2.40
C MET A 451 -13.11 18.34 -2.88
N GLU A 452 -13.92 19.22 -3.48
CA GLU A 452 -15.12 18.85 -4.24
C GLU A 452 -14.83 18.92 -5.74
N GLY A 453 -15.27 17.93 -6.53
CA GLY A 453 -15.12 18.00 -7.99
C GLY A 453 -15.05 16.67 -8.73
N GLY A 454 -14.26 16.64 -9.80
CA GLY A 454 -14.20 15.55 -10.78
C GLY A 454 -13.80 14.19 -10.19
N HIS A 455 -12.95 14.16 -9.16
CA HIS A 455 -12.49 12.92 -8.53
C HIS A 455 -13.62 12.17 -7.79
N THR A 456 -14.66 12.86 -7.32
CA THR A 456 -15.88 12.22 -6.75
C THR A 456 -16.98 11.99 -7.79
N GLY A 457 -16.78 12.40 -9.04
CA GLY A 457 -17.79 12.38 -10.09
C GLY A 457 -18.35 10.97 -10.35
N ILE A 458 -17.48 9.95 -10.38
CA ILE A 458 -17.90 8.57 -10.59
C ILE A 458 -18.72 8.02 -9.40
N LEU A 459 -18.36 8.38 -8.16
CA LEU A 459 -19.11 7.99 -6.97
C LEU A 459 -20.51 8.63 -6.97
N LYS A 460 -20.59 9.92 -7.33
CA LYS A 460 -21.86 10.65 -7.49
C LYS A 460 -22.73 10.03 -8.58
N GLN A 461 -22.14 9.70 -9.73
CA GLN A 461 -22.86 9.03 -10.82
C GLN A 461 -23.42 7.68 -10.36
N GLN A 462 -22.61 6.89 -9.64
CA GLN A 462 -23.06 5.60 -9.13
C GLN A 462 -24.18 5.72 -8.10
N ALA A 463 -24.07 6.65 -7.15
CA ALA A 463 -25.14 6.94 -6.20
C ALA A 463 -26.46 7.24 -6.92
N HIS A 464 -26.42 8.13 -7.92
CA HIS A 464 -27.59 8.52 -8.69
C HIS A 464 -28.17 7.34 -9.50
N LEU A 465 -27.32 6.53 -10.12
CA LEU A 465 -27.73 5.36 -10.88
C LEU A 465 -28.44 4.33 -9.99
N LEU A 466 -27.84 4.00 -8.85
CA LEU A 466 -28.40 3.07 -7.86
C LEU A 466 -29.74 3.56 -7.32
N LYS A 467 -29.85 4.85 -7.03
CA LYS A 467 -31.09 5.47 -6.59
C LYS A 467 -32.21 5.30 -7.61
N ARG A 468 -31.93 5.60 -8.89
CA ARG A 468 -32.90 5.40 -10.00
C ARG A 468 -33.33 3.94 -10.13
N MET A 469 -32.38 3.00 -10.05
CA MET A 469 -32.68 1.56 -10.10
C MET A 469 -33.52 1.08 -8.92
N GLY A 470 -33.28 1.64 -7.72
CA GLY A 470 -34.02 1.31 -6.50
C GLY A 470 -35.42 1.93 -6.46
N ASP A 471 -35.58 3.14 -6.97
CA ASP A 471 -36.85 3.87 -6.98
C ASP A 471 -37.79 3.35 -8.08
N ASP A 472 -37.24 3.03 -9.26
CA ASP A 472 -38.00 2.44 -10.38
C ASP A 472 -37.30 1.19 -10.94
N PRO A 473 -37.56 0.00 -10.37
CA PRO A 473 -36.98 -1.27 -10.81
C PRO A 473 -37.27 -1.65 -12.27
N GLU A 474 -38.30 -1.10 -12.90
CA GLU A 474 -38.60 -1.38 -14.31
C GLU A 474 -37.58 -0.71 -15.26
N THR A 475 -36.79 0.25 -14.76
CA THR A 475 -35.71 0.88 -15.54
C THR A 475 -34.43 0.07 -15.57
N ILE A 476 -34.26 -0.92 -14.67
CA ILE A 476 -33.03 -1.71 -14.52
C ILE A 476 -32.55 -2.33 -15.86
N PRO A 477 -33.40 -2.94 -16.70
CA PRO A 477 -32.96 -3.47 -18.00
C PRO A 477 -32.28 -2.43 -18.89
N ARG A 478 -32.72 -1.16 -18.84
CA ARG A 478 -32.16 -0.06 -19.62
C ARG A 478 -30.86 0.49 -19.04
N LEU A 479 -30.69 0.38 -17.72
CA LEU A 479 -29.55 0.92 -16.97
C LEU A 479 -28.44 -0.11 -16.76
N LEU A 480 -28.66 -1.38 -17.13
CA LEU A 480 -27.76 -2.47 -16.80
C LEU A 480 -26.36 -2.34 -17.44
N SER A 481 -26.26 -1.78 -18.65
CA SER A 481 -24.94 -1.52 -19.27
C SER A 481 -24.20 -0.44 -18.50
N GLU A 482 -24.84 0.69 -18.22
CA GLU A 482 -24.25 1.79 -17.45
C GLU A 482 -23.81 1.30 -16.06
N TYR A 483 -24.62 0.46 -15.42
CA TYR A 483 -24.30 -0.16 -14.13
C TYR A 483 -23.02 -1.00 -14.18
N ARG A 484 -22.87 -1.86 -15.19
CA ARG A 484 -21.67 -2.69 -15.39
C ARG A 484 -20.44 -1.82 -15.67
N ASP A 485 -20.61 -0.79 -16.51
CA ASP A 485 -19.51 0.09 -16.91
C ASP A 485 -19.04 0.92 -15.69
N ASN A 486 -19.97 1.39 -14.86
CA ASN A 486 -19.65 2.06 -13.59
C ASN A 486 -18.96 1.14 -12.57
N ILE A 487 -19.33 -0.14 -12.46
CA ILE A 487 -18.61 -1.11 -11.61
C ILE A 487 -17.12 -1.14 -11.99
N SER A 488 -16.82 -1.16 -13.30
CA SER A 488 -15.44 -1.16 -13.78
C SER A 488 -14.72 0.15 -13.45
N ALA A 489 -15.40 1.29 -13.65
CA ALA A 489 -14.87 2.61 -13.33
C ALA A 489 -14.60 2.82 -11.83
N ILE A 490 -15.43 2.25 -10.94
CA ILE A 490 -15.21 2.27 -9.49
C ILE A 490 -13.96 1.47 -9.12
N GLY A 491 -13.74 0.31 -9.75
CA GLY A 491 -12.50 -0.47 -9.57
C GLY A 491 -11.26 0.35 -9.95
N SER A 492 -11.30 1.02 -11.10
CA SER A 492 -10.21 1.92 -11.52
C SER A 492 -10.02 3.10 -10.57
N TRP A 493 -11.13 3.67 -10.04
CA TRP A 493 -11.09 4.76 -9.07
C TRP A 493 -10.46 4.35 -7.74
N ILE A 494 -10.78 3.16 -7.23
CA ILE A 494 -10.14 2.60 -6.02
C ILE A 494 -8.64 2.45 -6.27
N PHE A 495 -8.26 1.88 -7.42
CA PHE A 495 -6.86 1.69 -7.77
C PHE A 495 -6.09 3.01 -7.83
N SER A 496 -6.60 4.01 -8.56
CA SER A 496 -5.92 5.30 -8.73
C SER A 496 -5.90 6.15 -7.45
N THR A 497 -6.93 6.05 -6.62
CA THR A 497 -7.00 6.81 -5.35
C THR A 497 -6.07 6.21 -4.29
N ARG A 498 -5.81 4.89 -4.34
CA ARG A 498 -4.81 4.24 -3.51
C ARG A 498 -3.38 4.66 -3.85
N GLU A 499 -3.13 5.11 -5.08
CA GLU A 499 -1.83 5.66 -5.45
C GLU A 499 -1.62 7.02 -4.79
N GLN A 500 -0.49 7.20 -4.13
CA GLN A 500 -0.13 8.39 -3.36
C GLN A 500 1.20 8.97 -3.88
N PRO A 501 1.30 9.43 -5.15
CA PRO A 501 2.55 9.86 -5.76
C PRO A 501 3.07 11.17 -5.13
N LEU A 502 4.34 11.17 -4.75
CA LEU A 502 5.02 12.38 -4.26
C LEU A 502 6.40 12.47 -4.87
N GLN A 503 6.71 13.59 -5.52
CA GLN A 503 8.02 13.88 -6.07
C GLN A 503 8.75 14.83 -5.13
N ILE A 504 9.98 14.51 -4.75
CA ILE A 504 10.77 15.25 -3.77
C ILE A 504 11.98 15.86 -4.48
N ASP A 505 12.18 17.15 -4.26
CA ASP A 505 13.35 17.92 -4.71
C ASP A 505 14.42 17.89 -3.62
N TYR A 506 14.15 18.44 -2.42
CA TYR A 506 15.08 18.36 -1.29
C TYR A 506 14.36 18.40 0.07
N ILE A 507 15.11 18.01 1.09
CA ILE A 507 14.71 18.02 2.50
C ILE A 507 15.55 19.05 3.25
N LEU A 508 14.91 19.82 4.12
CA LEU A 508 15.53 20.77 5.03
C LEU A 508 15.33 20.32 6.48
N VAL A 509 16.41 20.33 7.25
CA VAL A 509 16.40 20.16 8.71
C VAL A 509 16.98 21.43 9.30
N THR A 510 16.18 22.20 10.02
CA THR A 510 16.53 23.55 10.44
C THR A 510 16.22 23.80 11.91
N SER A 511 16.80 24.86 12.46
CA SER A 511 16.29 25.47 13.69
C SER A 511 14.83 25.92 13.50
N PRO A 512 14.02 25.98 14.57
CA PRO A 512 12.61 26.37 14.47
C PRO A 512 12.41 27.77 13.86
N ASP A 513 13.28 28.72 14.19
CA ASP A 513 13.23 30.12 13.74
C ASP A 513 13.82 30.36 12.34
N ALA A 514 14.45 29.35 11.72
CA ALA A 514 15.04 29.51 10.39
C ALA A 514 13.96 29.81 9.33
N ALA A 515 14.22 30.86 8.54
CA ALA A 515 13.43 31.19 7.37
C ALA A 515 13.68 30.16 6.26
N LEU A 516 12.60 29.64 5.69
CA LEU A 516 12.68 28.67 4.60
C LEU A 516 12.74 29.38 3.24
N PRO A 517 13.49 28.83 2.26
CA PRO A 517 13.55 29.39 0.91
C PRO A 517 12.19 29.30 0.21
N GLU A 518 11.95 30.21 -0.75
CA GLU A 518 10.78 30.12 -1.62
C GLU A 518 10.89 28.88 -2.51
N ALA A 519 9.90 28.00 -2.42
CA ALA A 519 9.86 26.76 -3.20
C ALA A 519 9.16 26.92 -4.55
N THR A 520 8.32 27.93 -4.71
CA THR A 520 7.48 28.09 -5.90
C THR A 520 8.15 29.04 -6.89
N ALA A 521 8.31 28.61 -8.13
CA ALA A 521 8.83 29.48 -9.19
C ALA A 521 7.96 30.72 -9.37
N SER A 522 8.59 31.90 -9.31
CA SER A 522 7.96 33.17 -9.68
C SER A 522 7.60 33.20 -11.17
N LEU A 523 6.63 34.04 -11.56
CA LEU A 523 6.24 34.19 -12.98
C LEU A 523 7.42 34.55 -13.88
N GLY A 524 8.36 35.37 -13.38
CA GLY A 524 9.55 35.77 -14.13
C GLY A 524 10.51 34.61 -14.36
N GLU A 525 10.74 33.77 -13.35
CA GLU A 525 11.58 32.57 -13.48
C GLU A 525 10.99 31.57 -14.47
N ARG A 526 9.67 31.38 -14.45
CA ARG A 526 8.97 30.51 -15.43
C ARG A 526 9.13 31.02 -16.86
N ILE A 527 8.88 32.31 -17.10
CA ILE A 527 9.05 32.90 -18.44
C ILE A 527 10.51 32.81 -18.89
N GLY A 528 11.46 33.06 -17.97
CA GLY A 528 12.89 32.94 -18.24
C GLY A 528 13.31 31.50 -18.57
N HIS A 529 12.75 30.51 -17.87
CA HIS A 529 12.92 29.09 -18.16
C HIS A 529 12.45 28.76 -19.58
N GLU A 530 11.20 29.07 -19.92
CA GLU A 530 10.61 28.77 -21.22
C GLU A 530 11.42 29.37 -22.37
N PHE A 531 11.90 30.61 -22.22
CA PHE A 531 12.74 31.24 -23.24
C PHE A 531 14.09 30.54 -23.40
N ARG A 532 14.73 30.14 -22.29
CA ARG A 532 16.01 29.40 -22.33
C ARG A 532 15.83 28.00 -22.90
N ALA A 533 14.79 27.28 -22.50
CA ALA A 533 14.45 25.97 -23.02
C ALA A 533 14.15 26.02 -24.52
N LEU A 534 13.37 27.02 -24.97
CA LEU A 534 13.11 27.26 -26.38
C LEU A 534 14.40 27.56 -27.16
N ALA A 535 15.25 28.47 -26.67
CA ALA A 535 16.53 28.77 -27.30
C ALA A 535 17.45 27.53 -27.36
N ALA A 536 17.47 26.74 -26.28
CA ALA A 536 18.21 25.49 -26.22
C ALA A 536 17.68 24.49 -27.25
N SER A 537 16.37 24.41 -27.50
CA SER A 537 15.81 23.48 -28.48
C SER A 537 16.25 23.70 -29.93
N PHE A 538 16.75 24.89 -30.27
CA PHE A 538 17.33 25.16 -31.59
C PHE A 538 18.82 24.81 -31.68
N THR A 539 19.48 24.60 -30.54
CA THR A 539 20.94 24.45 -30.44
C THR A 539 21.37 23.10 -29.87
N HIS A 540 20.51 22.48 -29.07
CA HIS A 540 20.73 21.19 -28.42
C HIS A 540 19.93 20.12 -29.16
N ASP A 541 20.62 19.08 -29.63
CA ASP A 541 19.99 17.96 -30.33
C ASP A 541 19.59 16.87 -29.33
N TYR A 542 18.31 16.88 -28.94
CA TYR A 542 17.73 15.90 -28.02
C TYR A 542 17.61 14.48 -28.58
N THR A 543 17.94 14.26 -29.86
CA THR A 543 17.90 12.93 -30.49
C THR A 543 19.22 12.18 -30.39
N LEU A 544 20.31 12.87 -30.05
CA LEU A 544 21.61 12.27 -29.84
C LEU A 544 21.64 11.57 -28.47
N ILE A 545 21.98 10.28 -28.49
CA ILE A 545 22.35 9.55 -27.28
C ILE A 545 23.85 9.79 -27.08
N GLY A 546 24.20 10.57 -26.04
CA GLY A 546 25.59 10.85 -25.73
C GLY A 546 26.34 9.58 -25.34
N ASP A 547 27.50 9.35 -25.97
CA ASP A 547 28.40 8.29 -25.55
C ASP A 547 29.02 8.60 -24.18
N LEU A 548 29.36 7.56 -23.43
CA LEU A 548 30.18 7.73 -22.22
C LEU A 548 31.60 8.14 -22.62
N PRO A 549 32.26 9.05 -21.87
CA PRO A 549 33.63 9.44 -22.12
C PRO A 549 34.57 8.22 -22.18
N GLY A 550 35.18 7.98 -23.36
CA GLY A 550 36.11 6.86 -23.57
C GLY A 550 35.51 5.55 -24.11
N GLY A 551 34.23 5.53 -24.50
CA GLY A 551 33.63 4.42 -25.23
C GLY A 551 34.24 4.22 -26.63
N LYS A 552 34.40 2.97 -27.08
CA LYS A 552 34.96 2.58 -28.40
C LYS A 552 34.12 3.03 -29.62
N GLY A 553 33.15 3.93 -29.44
CA GLY A 553 32.29 4.50 -30.48
C GLY A 553 32.65 5.93 -30.88
N ALA A 554 33.65 6.55 -30.24
CA ALA A 554 34.10 7.92 -30.50
C ALA A 554 34.89 8.10 -31.82
N GLU A 555 34.51 7.39 -32.89
CA GLU A 555 34.95 7.68 -34.26
C GLU A 555 33.78 8.29 -35.04
N ASP A 556 33.91 9.59 -35.30
CA ASP A 556 33.32 10.36 -36.39
C ASP A 556 31.90 9.97 -36.84
N ARG A 557 30.91 10.56 -36.18
CA ARG A 557 29.67 10.93 -36.87
C ARG A 557 29.66 12.44 -37.04
N GLU A 558 30.16 12.90 -38.18
CA GLU A 558 29.89 14.27 -38.64
C GLU A 558 28.37 14.49 -38.70
N PRO A 559 27.87 15.66 -38.27
CA PRO A 559 26.46 15.99 -38.38
C PRO A 559 26.06 16.03 -39.86
N LEU A 560 25.05 15.25 -40.23
CA LEU A 560 24.38 15.39 -41.52
C LEU A 560 23.70 16.77 -41.54
N THR A 561 24.18 17.62 -42.45
CA THR A 561 23.68 18.97 -42.76
C THR A 561 22.18 19.04 -43.00
#